data_AF-A0A3B0MNN5-F1
#
_entry.id   AF-A0A3B0MNN5-F1
#
_cell.length_a   1.000
_cell.length_b   1.000
_cell.length_c   1.000
_cell.angle_alpha   90.00
_cell.angle_beta   90.00
_cell.angle_gamma   90.00
#
_symmetry.space_group_name_H-M   'P 1'
#
loop_
_entity.id
_entity.type
_entity.pdbx_description
1 polymer ?
#
loop_
_entity_poly.entity_id
_entity_poly.type
_entity_poly.pdbx_seq_one_letter_code
_entity_poly.pdbx_strand_id
1 'polypeptide(L)'
;MTDQAFDSIETQASYGIGLQVGQQLLESGLEGIQPEALLSGLCDALHSKTPVVPVEALHRALREIHESADSQRREFQQAAAVEGQNFLDNNQQREEVNTTESGLQFSILKQGEGPVPAKADRVRVHYTGRLIDGTIFDSSKDRGQPA
;
A
#
# COMPACT_ATOMS: atom_id res chain seq x y z
N MET A 1 17.99 -21.84 21.70
CA MET A 1 18.18 -20.63 20.88
C MET A 1 19.66 -20.61 20.52
N THR A 2 20.02 -21.21 19.39
CA THR A 2 21.42 -21.31 18.97
C THR A 2 21.83 -19.96 18.38
N ASP A 3 22.92 -19.39 18.88
CA ASP A 3 23.52 -18.15 18.39
C ASP A 3 23.95 -18.39 16.93
N GLN A 4 23.13 -17.98 15.97
CA GLN A 4 23.48 -18.11 14.55
C GLN A 4 24.45 -16.98 14.21
N ALA A 5 25.74 -17.32 14.21
CA ALA A 5 26.80 -16.44 13.78
C ALA A 5 26.69 -16.17 12.25
N PHE A 6 26.31 -14.95 11.88
CA PHE A 6 26.26 -14.46 10.50
C PHE A 6 27.61 -13.87 10.08
N ASP A 7 28.67 -14.64 10.31
CA ASP A 7 30.05 -14.12 10.26
C ASP A 7 30.73 -14.34 8.89
N SER A 8 30.09 -15.08 7.98
CA SER A 8 30.60 -15.33 6.63
C SER A 8 29.77 -14.62 5.57
N ILE A 9 30.37 -14.38 4.40
CA ILE A 9 29.69 -13.75 3.26
C ILE A 9 28.48 -14.59 2.85
N GLU A 10 28.62 -15.92 2.85
CA GLU A 10 27.57 -16.86 2.48
C GLU A 10 26.41 -16.85 3.48
N THR A 11 26.68 -16.79 4.79
CA THR A 11 25.63 -16.74 5.82
C THR A 11 24.91 -15.39 5.82
N GLN A 12 25.63 -14.29 5.61
CA GLN A 12 25.05 -12.95 5.46
C GLN A 12 24.20 -12.81 4.19
N ALA A 13 24.68 -13.31 3.05
CA ALA A 13 23.94 -13.28 1.80
C ALA A 13 22.64 -14.09 1.89
N SER A 14 22.71 -15.29 2.49
CA SER A 14 21.53 -16.15 2.69
C SER A 14 20.48 -15.49 3.58
N TYR A 15 20.92 -14.86 4.68
CA TYR A 15 20.03 -14.10 5.57
C TYR A 15 19.39 -12.91 4.84
N GLY A 16 20.17 -12.15 4.07
CA GLY A 16 19.69 -11.01 3.28
C GLY A 16 18.62 -11.40 2.26
N ILE A 17 18.78 -12.55 1.58
CA ILE A 17 17.75 -13.09 0.65
C ILE A 17 16.48 -13.43 1.42
N GLY A 18 16.59 -14.12 2.57
CA GLY A 18 15.44 -14.44 3.41
C GLY A 18 14.71 -13.19 3.90
N LEU A 19 15.44 -12.15 4.30
CA LEU A 19 14.88 -10.86 4.71
C LEU A 19 14.12 -10.20 3.56
N GLN A 20 14.69 -10.17 2.36
CA GLN A 20 14.04 -9.61 1.18
C GLN A 20 12.74 -10.34 0.83
N VAL A 21 12.75 -11.67 0.86
CA VAL A 21 11.52 -12.47 0.63
C VAL A 21 10.46 -12.16 1.70
N GLY A 22 10.86 -12.08 2.97
CA GLY A 22 9.95 -11.72 4.06
C GLY A 22 9.32 -10.34 3.89
N GLN A 23 10.11 -9.33 3.50
CA GLN A 23 9.63 -7.98 3.22
C GLN A 23 8.62 -7.96 2.05
N GLN A 24 8.92 -8.67 0.96
CA GLN A 24 8.00 -8.79 -0.16
C GLN A 24 6.67 -9.46 0.23
N LEU A 25 6.72 -10.47 1.11
CA LEU A 25 5.51 -11.12 1.61
C LEU A 25 4.67 -10.18 2.50
N LEU A 26 5.30 -9.37 3.35
CA LEU A 26 4.60 -8.36 4.15
C LEU A 26 3.89 -7.32 3.27
N GLU A 27 4.51 -6.93 2.15
CA GLU A 27 3.93 -5.97 1.19
C GLU A 27 2.89 -6.60 0.25
N SER A 28 2.86 -7.94 0.15
CA SER A 28 1.95 -8.64 -0.78
C SER A 28 0.47 -8.58 -0.37
N GLY A 29 0.18 -8.28 0.91
CA GLY A 29 -1.17 -8.34 1.48
C GLY A 29 -1.64 -9.75 1.80
N LEU A 30 -0.75 -10.76 1.75
CA LEU A 30 -1.05 -12.11 2.20
C LEU A 30 -1.02 -12.17 3.73
N GLU A 31 -2.13 -12.60 4.33
CA GLU A 31 -2.25 -12.82 5.76
C GLU A 31 -2.06 -14.29 6.14
N GLY A 32 -1.70 -14.55 7.39
CA GLY A 32 -1.64 -15.92 7.92
C GLY A 32 -0.44 -16.76 7.47
N ILE A 33 0.57 -16.14 6.82
CA ILE A 33 1.82 -16.81 6.45
C ILE A 33 2.52 -17.37 7.70
N GLN A 34 2.86 -18.66 7.67
CA GLN A 34 3.57 -19.35 8.76
C GLN A 34 5.08 -19.40 8.44
N PRO A 35 5.93 -18.63 9.16
CA PRO A 35 7.36 -18.52 8.84
C PRO A 35 8.09 -19.87 8.86
N GLU A 36 7.75 -20.75 9.80
CA GLU A 36 8.39 -22.07 9.95
C GLU A 36 8.06 -22.99 8.76
N ALA A 37 6.82 -22.94 8.26
CA ALA A 37 6.42 -23.71 7.09
C ALA A 37 7.08 -23.17 5.81
N LEU A 38 7.17 -21.85 5.67
CA LEU A 38 7.88 -21.20 4.57
C LEU A 38 9.36 -21.60 4.55
N LEU A 39 10.01 -21.58 5.72
CA LEU A 39 11.41 -21.94 5.87
C LEU A 39 11.64 -23.43 5.56
N SER A 40 10.75 -24.31 6.01
CA SER A 40 10.79 -25.74 5.66
C SER A 40 10.69 -25.95 4.14
N GLY A 41 9.74 -25.29 3.47
CA GLY A 41 9.57 -25.38 2.02
C GLY A 41 10.78 -24.85 1.25
N LEU A 42 11.37 -23.73 1.70
CA LEU A 42 12.59 -23.18 1.12
C LEU A 42 13.77 -24.14 1.29
N CYS A 43 13.95 -24.71 2.48
CA CYS A 43 14.99 -25.70 2.74
C CYS A 43 14.83 -26.95 1.87
N ASP A 44 13.61 -27.48 1.73
CA ASP A 44 13.37 -28.66 0.90
C ASP A 44 13.67 -28.37 -0.58
N ALA A 45 13.27 -27.20 -1.09
CA ALA A 45 13.57 -26.79 -2.46
C ALA A 45 15.09 -26.66 -2.71
N LEU A 46 15.83 -26.01 -1.81
CA LEU A 46 17.29 -25.83 -1.94
C LEU A 46 18.05 -27.16 -1.89
N HIS A 47 17.55 -28.14 -1.13
CA HIS A 47 18.12 -29.48 -1.06
C HIS A 47 17.56 -30.45 -2.12
N SER A 48 16.75 -29.96 -3.07
CA SER A 48 16.08 -30.77 -4.10
C SER A 48 15.29 -31.96 -3.53
N LYS A 49 14.73 -31.79 -2.32
CA LYS A 49 13.89 -32.80 -1.68
C LYS A 49 12.49 -32.78 -2.30
N THR A 50 11.87 -33.95 -2.37
CA THR A 50 10.45 -34.04 -2.73
C THR A 50 9.61 -33.39 -1.63
N PRO A 51 8.64 -32.52 -1.98
CA PRO A 51 7.77 -31.90 -1.00
C PRO A 51 7.06 -32.93 -0.12
N VAL A 52 7.08 -32.70 1.20
CA VAL A 52 6.30 -33.50 2.16
C VAL A 52 4.78 -33.32 2.01
N VAL A 53 4.36 -32.24 1.36
CA VAL A 53 2.97 -31.94 1.05
C VAL A 53 2.69 -32.29 -0.42
N PRO A 54 1.60 -33.02 -0.73
CA PRO A 54 1.21 -33.29 -2.11
C PRO A 54 1.02 -32.01 -2.93
N VAL A 55 1.45 -32.03 -4.19
CA VAL A 55 1.42 -30.85 -5.09
C VAL A 55 -0.01 -30.31 -5.25
N GLU A 56 -1.02 -31.19 -5.27
CA GLU A 56 -2.42 -30.81 -5.35
C GLU A 56 -2.88 -30.00 -4.14
N ALA A 57 -2.40 -30.35 -2.94
CA ALA A 57 -2.71 -29.63 -1.71
C ALA A 57 -2.02 -28.26 -1.69
N LEU A 58 -0.77 -28.16 -2.17
CA LEU A 58 -0.06 -26.89 -2.33
C LEU A 58 -0.79 -25.96 -3.29
N HIS A 59 -1.16 -26.44 -4.49
CA HIS A 59 -1.90 -25.64 -5.47
C HIS A 59 -3.27 -25.19 -4.95
N ARG A 60 -3.97 -26.04 -4.20
CA ARG A 60 -5.24 -25.67 -3.57
C ARG A 60 -5.04 -24.54 -2.54
N ALA A 61 -4.13 -24.73 -1.60
CA ALA A 61 -3.85 -23.75 -0.54
C ALA A 61 -3.42 -22.40 -1.13
N LEU A 62 -2.55 -22.41 -2.14
CA LEU A 62 -2.12 -21.18 -2.81
C LEU A 62 -3.28 -20.48 -3.52
N ARG A 63 -4.20 -21.21 -4.17
CA ARG A 63 -5.39 -20.58 -4.78
C ARG A 63 -6.30 -19.96 -3.73
N GLU A 64 -6.62 -20.69 -2.65
CA GLU A 64 -7.49 -20.21 -1.59
C GLU A 64 -6.93 -18.94 -0.92
N ILE A 65 -5.63 -18.90 -0.66
CA ILE A 65 -4.96 -17.72 -0.09
C ILE A 65 -5.02 -16.52 -1.05
N HIS A 66 -4.75 -16.71 -2.34
CA HIS A 66 -4.86 -15.61 -3.32
C HIS A 66 -6.30 -15.13 -3.49
N GLU A 67 -7.28 -16.05 -3.56
CA GLU A 67 -8.70 -15.71 -3.67
C GLU A 67 -9.20 -14.91 -2.46
N SER A 68 -8.76 -15.28 -1.26
CA SER A 68 -9.06 -14.54 -0.02
C SER A 68 -8.41 -13.15 0.00
N ALA A 69 -7.14 -13.03 -0.42
CA ALA A 69 -6.47 -11.74 -0.51
C ALA A 69 -7.17 -10.82 -1.53
N ASP A 70 -7.58 -11.37 -2.68
CA ASP A 70 -8.33 -10.65 -3.70
C ASP A 70 -9.73 -10.24 -3.21
N SER A 71 -10.43 -11.09 -2.45
CA SER A 71 -11.74 -10.73 -1.88
C SER A 71 -11.60 -9.61 -0.86
N GLN A 72 -10.64 -9.69 0.05
CA GLN A 72 -10.38 -8.63 1.03
C GLN A 72 -9.99 -7.31 0.36
N ARG A 73 -9.14 -7.35 -0.67
CA ARG A 73 -8.80 -6.16 -1.45
C ARG A 73 -10.03 -5.55 -2.12
N ARG A 74 -10.91 -6.36 -2.71
CA ARG A 74 -12.17 -5.88 -3.31
C ARG A 74 -13.09 -5.27 -2.25
N GLU A 75 -13.23 -5.91 -1.10
CA GLU A 75 -14.02 -5.41 0.02
C GLU A 75 -13.48 -4.07 0.53
N PHE A 76 -12.16 -3.97 0.73
CA PHE A 76 -11.50 -2.72 1.10
C PHE A 76 -11.74 -1.61 0.07
N GLN A 77 -11.58 -1.92 -1.23
CA GLN A 77 -11.85 -0.96 -2.31
C GLN A 77 -13.32 -0.51 -2.34
N GLN A 78 -14.26 -1.43 -2.14
CA GLN A 78 -15.68 -1.11 -2.08
C GLN A 78 -16.01 -0.24 -0.87
N ALA A 79 -15.47 -0.58 0.31
CA ALA A 79 -15.63 0.20 1.51
C ALA A 79 -15.07 1.62 1.34
N ALA A 80 -13.86 1.75 0.80
CA ALA A 80 -13.23 3.04 0.51
C ALA A 80 -14.00 3.85 -0.54
N ALA A 81 -14.59 3.21 -1.56
CA ALA A 81 -15.44 3.88 -2.54
C ALA A 81 -16.73 4.41 -1.92
N VAL A 82 -17.38 3.63 -1.05
CA VAL A 82 -18.58 4.06 -0.32
C VAL A 82 -18.25 5.19 0.65
N GLU A 83 -17.15 5.08 1.39
CA GLU A 83 -16.66 6.15 2.27
C GLU A 83 -16.38 7.44 1.48
N GLY A 84 -15.69 7.31 0.34
CA GLY A 84 -15.40 8.43 -0.56
C GLY A 84 -16.66 9.11 -1.08
N GLN A 85 -17.65 8.32 -1.52
CA GLN A 85 -18.93 8.86 -1.98
C GLN A 85 -19.67 9.59 -0.85
N ASN A 86 -19.77 8.97 0.33
CA ASN A 86 -20.40 9.58 1.50
C ASN A 86 -19.70 10.88 1.92
N PHE A 87 -18.36 10.91 1.86
CA PHE A 87 -17.60 12.12 2.15
C PHE A 87 -17.96 13.25 1.17
N LEU A 88 -17.96 12.97 -0.13
CA LEU A 88 -18.31 13.95 -1.16
C LEU A 88 -19.76 14.43 -1.03
N ASP A 89 -20.70 13.51 -0.77
CA ASP A 89 -22.12 13.82 -0.63
C ASP A 89 -22.42 14.73 0.58
N ASN A 90 -21.68 14.55 1.67
CA ASN A 90 -21.78 15.42 2.84
C ASN A 90 -21.02 16.73 2.62
N ASN A 91 -19.85 16.69 1.98
CA ASN A 91 -18.99 17.86 1.83
C ASN A 91 -19.61 18.91 0.88
N GLN A 92 -20.33 18.49 -0.17
CA GLN A 92 -21.06 19.43 -1.05
C GLN A 92 -22.20 20.19 -0.37
N GLN A 93 -22.67 19.74 0.80
CA GLN A 93 -23.75 20.43 1.53
C GLN A 93 -23.25 21.66 2.30
N ARG A 94 -21.92 21.82 2.40
CA ARG A 94 -21.30 22.97 3.07
C ARG A 94 -21.36 24.20 2.17
N GLU A 95 -21.78 25.33 2.72
CA GLU A 95 -22.02 26.57 1.96
C GLU A 95 -20.78 27.10 1.24
N GLU A 96 -19.59 26.86 1.80
CA GLU A 96 -18.32 27.29 1.23
C GLU A 96 -17.80 26.39 0.10
N VAL A 97 -18.42 25.23 -0.11
CA VAL A 97 -17.99 24.24 -1.10
C VAL A 97 -18.66 24.49 -2.44
N ASN A 98 -17.83 24.57 -3.48
CA ASN A 98 -18.24 24.67 -4.86
C ASN A 98 -17.92 23.35 -5.56
N THR A 99 -18.82 22.88 -6.41
CA THR A 99 -18.66 21.63 -7.17
C THR A 99 -18.59 21.94 -8.66
N THR A 100 -17.56 21.44 -9.33
CA THR A 100 -17.39 21.57 -10.77
C THR A 100 -18.19 20.50 -11.53
N GLU A 101 -18.35 20.65 -12.84
CA GLU A 101 -19.00 19.65 -13.71
C GLU A 101 -18.35 18.26 -13.66
N SER A 102 -17.05 18.18 -13.36
CA SER A 102 -16.34 16.90 -13.23
C SER A 102 -16.54 16.22 -11.86
N GLY A 103 -17.23 16.88 -10.92
CA GLY A 103 -17.40 16.41 -9.54
C GLY A 103 -16.29 16.84 -8.59
N LEU A 104 -15.27 17.57 -9.07
CA LEU A 104 -14.26 18.16 -8.16
C LEU A 104 -14.93 19.18 -7.25
N GLN A 105 -14.74 19.02 -5.94
CA GLN A 105 -15.21 19.92 -4.90
C GLN A 105 -14.05 20.76 -4.38
N PHE A 106 -14.27 22.06 -4.19
CA PHE A 106 -13.27 22.98 -3.64
C PHE A 106 -13.92 24.10 -2.85
N SER A 107 -13.18 24.67 -1.90
CA SER A 107 -13.55 25.90 -1.23
C SER A 107 -12.42 26.92 -1.32
N ILE A 108 -12.78 28.19 -1.53
CA ILE A 108 -11.80 29.28 -1.60
C ILE A 108 -11.66 29.86 -0.20
N LEU A 109 -10.56 29.52 0.48
CA LEU A 109 -10.26 30.07 1.81
C LEU A 109 -9.77 31.52 1.75
N LYS A 110 -9.00 31.84 0.71
CA LYS A 110 -8.49 33.18 0.44
C LYS A 110 -8.35 33.37 -1.07
N GLN A 111 -9.12 34.31 -1.61
CA GLN A 111 -9.05 34.65 -3.04
C GLN A 111 -7.72 35.37 -3.34
N GLY A 112 -7.04 34.94 -4.40
CA GLY A 112 -5.89 35.64 -4.96
C GLY A 112 -6.30 36.64 -6.03
N GLU A 113 -5.45 37.65 -6.26
CA GLU A 113 -5.65 38.71 -7.27
C GLU A 113 -4.74 38.55 -8.49
N GLY A 114 -3.92 37.50 -8.51
CA GLY A 114 -2.99 37.21 -9.61
C GLY A 114 -3.68 36.61 -10.84
N PRO A 115 -2.92 36.43 -11.94
CA PRO A 115 -3.44 35.75 -13.13
C PRO A 115 -3.83 34.31 -12.81
N VAL A 116 -4.91 33.84 -13.44
CA VAL A 116 -5.31 32.43 -13.38
C VAL A 116 -4.37 31.63 -14.28
N PRO A 117 -3.73 30.56 -13.76
CA PRO A 117 -2.80 29.76 -14.55
C PRO A 117 -3.50 29.03 -15.70
N ALA A 118 -2.87 29.00 -16.86
CA ALA A 118 -3.28 28.21 -18.01
C ALA A 118 -2.72 26.78 -17.92
N LYS A 119 -3.25 25.88 -18.76
CA LYS A 119 -2.85 24.45 -18.79
C LYS A 119 -1.36 24.20 -19.02
N ALA A 120 -0.68 25.12 -19.72
CA ALA A 120 0.74 25.00 -20.05
C ALA A 120 1.68 25.67 -19.02
N ASP A 121 1.12 26.37 -18.03
CA ASP A 121 1.90 27.13 -17.08
C ASP A 121 2.52 26.23 -16.01
N ARG A 122 3.67 26.66 -15.48
CA ARG A 122 4.29 26.06 -14.30
C ARG A 122 3.86 26.85 -13.08
N VAL A 123 3.24 26.16 -12.12
CA VAL A 123 2.88 26.72 -10.83
C VAL A 123 3.88 26.30 -9.76
N ARG A 124 3.98 27.08 -8.68
CA ARG A 124 4.75 26.74 -7.49
C ARG A 124 3.80 26.75 -6.30
N VAL A 125 3.70 25.64 -5.57
CA VAL A 125 2.66 25.50 -4.53
C VAL A 125 3.20 24.91 -3.24
N HIS A 126 2.66 25.40 -2.12
CA HIS A 126 2.62 24.61 -0.91
C HIS A 126 1.27 23.91 -0.79
N TYR A 127 1.32 22.60 -0.57
CA TYR A 127 0.18 21.73 -0.34
C TYR A 127 0.45 20.75 0.81
N THR A 128 -0.64 20.20 1.34
CA THR A 128 -0.68 19.04 2.22
C THR A 128 -1.83 18.15 1.75
N GLY A 129 -1.52 16.92 1.36
CA GLY A 129 -2.48 15.90 0.97
C GLY A 129 -2.86 15.01 2.16
N ARG A 130 -4.15 14.80 2.36
CA ARG A 130 -4.69 13.95 3.44
C ARG A 130 -5.74 13.00 2.89
N LEU A 131 -5.81 11.81 3.47
CA LEU A 131 -6.94 10.89 3.30
C LEU A 131 -8.15 11.40 4.11
N ILE A 132 -9.33 10.79 3.90
CA ILE A 132 -10.59 11.17 4.55
C ILE A 132 -10.51 11.02 6.07
N ASP A 133 -9.76 10.02 6.55
CA ASP A 133 -9.48 9.78 7.98
C ASP A 133 -8.52 10.83 8.61
N GLY A 134 -7.99 11.76 7.81
CA GLY A 134 -7.06 12.80 8.22
C GLY A 134 -5.58 12.41 8.13
N THR A 135 -5.26 11.16 7.79
CA THR A 135 -3.89 10.67 7.60
C THR A 135 -3.19 11.47 6.51
N ILE A 136 -2.05 12.09 6.85
CA ILE A 136 -1.23 12.84 5.89
C ILE A 136 -0.43 11.85 5.06
N PHE A 137 -0.62 11.85 3.73
CA PHE A 137 0.19 11.03 2.82
C PHE A 137 1.31 11.83 2.16
N ASP A 138 1.17 13.16 2.07
CA ASP A 138 2.20 14.03 1.51
C ASP A 138 2.07 15.49 1.99
N SER A 139 3.20 16.18 2.21
CA SER A 139 3.22 17.58 2.63
C SER A 139 4.50 18.29 2.15
N SER A 140 4.33 19.29 1.30
CA SER A 140 5.43 20.19 0.89
C SER A 140 5.94 21.06 2.04
N LYS A 141 5.09 21.34 3.05
CA LYS A 141 5.48 22.12 4.22
C LYS A 141 6.44 21.32 5.09
N ASP A 142 6.19 20.03 5.24
CA ASP A 142 7.03 19.12 6.04
C ASP A 142 8.39 18.93 5.38
N ARG A 143 8.44 18.95 4.03
CA ARG A 143 9.69 18.99 3.27
C ARG A 143 10.44 20.33 3.32
N GLY A 144 9.80 21.40 3.80
CA GLY A 144 10.39 22.74 3.84
C GLY A 144 10.54 23.45 2.49
N GLN A 145 10.08 22.86 1.38
CA GLN A 145 10.16 23.45 0.04
C GLN A 145 8.89 23.20 -0.79
N PRO A 146 8.44 24.19 -1.59
CA PRO A 146 7.29 24.03 -2.46
C PRO A 146 7.57 23.03 -3.60
N ALA A 147 6.50 22.48 -4.16
CA ALA A 147 6.55 21.76 -5.44
C ALA A 147 6.57 22.73 -6.63
#